data_AF-A0A9D2CXT5-F1
#
_entry.id   AF-A0A9D2CXT5-F1
#
_cell.length_a   1.000
_cell.length_b   1.000
_cell.length_c   1.000
_cell.angle_alpha   90.00
_cell.angle_beta   90.00
_cell.angle_gamma   90.00
#
_symmetry.space_group_name_H-M   'P 1'
#
loop_
_entity.id
_entity.type
_entity.pdbx_description
1 polymer ?
#
loop_
_entity_poly.entity_id
_entity_poly.type
_entity_poly.pdbx_seq_one_letter_code
_entity_poly.pdbx_strand_id
1 'polypeptide(L)'
;MLKKCLKTALLFFLCLALLILPQLLGEGLLFDAGETYIFYSGSASSGAQITVAEGSAAAQTKLFVRSRTGESTSYPQAERAFAQAEKYGAELLFTESAGGVTNYYYYSARLGGAVMLGGYAVNLHVAVRGQGAAVGSPLIFGGY
;
A
#
# COMPACT_ATOMS: atom_id res chain seq x y z
N MET A 1 19.53 24.32 40.72
CA MET A 1 19.90 24.23 39.29
C MET A 1 19.53 22.89 38.66
N LEU A 2 19.78 21.76 39.35
CA LEU A 2 19.47 20.40 38.87
C LEU A 2 18.02 20.19 38.37
N LYS A 3 17.01 20.72 39.08
CA LYS A 3 15.59 20.63 38.70
C LYS A 3 15.24 21.37 37.40
N LYS A 4 16.02 22.40 37.03
CA LYS A 4 15.82 23.14 35.78
C LYS A 4 16.41 22.37 34.60
N CYS A 5 17.62 21.81 34.76
CA CYS A 5 18.24 20.92 33.76
C CYS A 5 17.41 19.66 33.50
N LEU A 6 16.78 19.08 34.53
CA LEU A 6 15.92 17.90 34.36
C LEU A 6 14.67 18.21 33.51
N LYS A 7 14.07 19.39 33.70
CA LYS A 7 12.91 19.83 32.92
C LYS A 7 13.27 20.09 31.45
N THR A 8 14.41 20.72 31.18
CA THR A 8 14.87 20.93 29.79
C THR A 8 15.27 19.63 29.11
N ALA A 9 15.90 18.69 29.83
CA ALA A 9 16.21 17.36 29.28
C ALA A 9 14.93 16.58 28.94
N LEU A 10 13.94 16.56 29.84
CA LEU A 10 12.66 15.90 29.59
C LEU A 10 11.93 16.49 28.38
N LEU A 11 11.90 17.83 28.27
CA LEU A 11 11.29 18.52 27.13
C LEU A 11 11.99 18.17 25.81
N PHE A 12 13.32 18.10 25.83
CA PHE A 12 14.11 17.69 24.66
C PHE A 12 13.80 16.25 24.21
N PHE A 13 13.75 15.29 25.14
CA PHE A 13 13.37 13.91 24.82
C PHE A 13 11.92 13.80 24.33
N LEU A 14 10.99 14.60 24.86
CA LEU A 14 9.60 14.63 24.39
C LEU A 14 9.51 15.17 22.95
N CYS A 15 10.24 16.24 22.63
CA CYS A 15 10.31 16.78 21.28
C CYS A 15 10.95 15.77 20.30
N LEU A 16 12.00 15.06 20.74
CA LEU A 16 12.63 14.02 19.93
C LEU A 16 11.66 12.84 19.68
N ALA A 17 10.92 12.42 20.71
CA ALA A 17 9.91 11.37 20.60
C ALA A 17 8.79 11.77 19.60
N LEU A 18 8.35 13.03 19.60
CA LEU A 18 7.35 13.54 18.67
C LEU A 18 7.83 13.57 17.20
N LEU A 19 9.13 13.69 16.96
CA LEU A 19 9.71 13.62 15.60
C LEU A 19 9.89 12.18 15.13
N ILE A 20 10.20 11.26 16.04
CA ILE A 20 10.49 9.85 15.72
C ILE A 20 9.20 9.01 15.67
N LEU A 21 8.19 9.29 16.52
CA LEU A 21 6.95 8.52 16.58
C LEU A 21 6.23 8.42 15.23
N PRO A 22 6.03 9.51 14.46
CA PRO A 22 5.37 9.44 13.16
C PRO A 22 6.13 8.59 12.13
N GLN A 23 7.45 8.51 12.26
CA GLN A 23 8.32 7.70 11.41
C GLN A 23 8.29 6.22 11.83
N LEU A 24 8.16 5.94 13.13
CA LEU A 24 8.01 4.59 13.69
C LEU A 24 6.60 4.03 13.54
N LEU A 25 5.58 4.90 13.56
CA LEU A 25 4.20 4.59 13.15
C LEU A 25 4.09 4.46 11.63
N GLY A 26 5.20 4.12 10.97
CA GLY A 26 5.37 4.05 9.52
C GLY A 26 4.13 3.49 8.85
N GLU A 27 3.77 4.15 7.73
CA GLU A 27 2.57 3.94 6.94
C GLU A 27 1.96 2.57 7.18
N GLY A 28 0.82 2.54 7.88
CA GLY A 28 0.01 1.34 8.04
C GLY A 28 -0.27 0.69 6.69
N LEU A 29 -0.89 -0.49 6.69
CA LEU A 29 -1.29 -1.14 5.45
C LEU A 29 -2.05 -0.14 4.56
N LEU A 30 -1.73 -0.09 3.27
CA LEU A 30 -2.40 0.82 2.33
C LEU A 30 -3.87 0.44 2.23
N PHE A 31 -4.16 -0.85 2.28
CA PHE A 31 -5.50 -1.39 2.11
C PHE A 31 -5.98 -2.00 3.42
N ASP A 32 -7.24 -1.75 3.77
CA ASP A 32 -7.82 -2.17 5.04
C ASP A 32 -8.42 -3.58 4.93
N ALA A 33 -8.24 -4.38 5.99
CA ALA A 33 -8.96 -5.65 6.19
C ALA A 33 -8.87 -6.64 5.00
N GLY A 34 -7.73 -6.67 4.31
CA GLY A 34 -7.42 -7.68 3.30
C GLY A 34 -7.05 -9.03 3.93
N GLU A 35 -7.29 -10.13 3.21
CA GLU A 35 -7.06 -11.48 3.74
C GLU A 35 -5.58 -11.88 3.67
N THR A 36 -4.96 -11.62 2.52
CA THR A 36 -3.55 -11.88 2.24
C THR A 36 -2.94 -10.63 1.64
N TYR A 37 -1.81 -10.18 2.18
CA TYR A 37 -1.05 -9.05 1.67
C TYR A 37 0.18 -9.54 0.91
N ILE A 38 0.46 -8.86 -0.19
CA ILE A 38 1.67 -9.04 -0.97
C ILE A 38 2.42 -7.72 -0.95
N PHE A 39 3.69 -7.76 -0.55
CA PHE A 39 4.60 -6.64 -0.62
C PHE A 39 5.59 -6.87 -1.76
N TYR A 40 5.71 -5.86 -2.62
CA TYR A 40 6.65 -5.85 -3.73
C TYR A 40 7.91 -5.09 -3.32
N SER A 41 9.09 -5.59 -3.67
CA SER A 41 10.36 -4.91 -3.39
C SER A 41 11.37 -5.04 -4.53
N GLY A 42 12.37 -4.15 -4.52
CA GLY A 42 13.50 -4.15 -5.45
C GLY A 42 13.20 -3.56 -6.84
N SER A 43 12.03 -3.85 -7.43
CA SER A 43 11.60 -3.30 -8.72
C SER A 43 10.11 -2.94 -8.71
N ALA A 44 9.71 -1.94 -9.51
CA ALA A 44 8.31 -1.60 -9.78
C ALA A 44 7.87 -2.20 -11.14
N SER A 45 8.08 -3.50 -11.32
CA SER A 45 7.77 -4.23 -12.56
C SER A 45 7.54 -5.72 -12.27
N SER A 46 7.37 -6.54 -13.31
CA SER A 46 7.29 -8.00 -13.21
C SER A 46 8.53 -8.65 -12.57
N GLY A 47 9.66 -7.94 -12.47
CA GLY A 47 10.87 -8.39 -11.77
C GLY A 47 10.88 -8.10 -10.27
N ALA A 48 9.77 -7.66 -9.68
CA ALA A 48 9.69 -7.39 -8.25
C ALA A 48 9.86 -8.67 -7.43
N GLN A 49 10.54 -8.54 -6.28
CA GLN A 49 10.53 -9.58 -5.25
C GLN A 49 9.19 -9.54 -4.52
N ILE A 50 8.64 -10.72 -4.22
CA ILE A 50 7.32 -10.91 -3.63
C ILE A 50 7.48 -11.43 -2.20
N THR A 51 6.92 -10.71 -1.23
CA THR A 51 6.78 -11.17 0.15
C THR A 51 5.30 -11.27 0.49
N VAL A 52 4.84 -12.44 0.91
CA VAL A 52 3.42 -12.71 1.23
C VAL A 52 3.23 -12.75 2.74
N ALA A 53 2.13 -12.20 3.24
CA ALA A 53 1.74 -12.26 4.64
C ALA A 53 0.23 -12.39 4.80
N GLU A 54 -0.22 -13.16 5.79
CA GLU A 54 -1.62 -13.13 6.23
C GLU A 54 -1.97 -11.75 6.80
N GLY A 55 -3.24 -11.34 6.71
CA GLY A 55 -3.69 -10.03 7.20
C GLY A 55 -3.33 -9.73 8.66
N SER A 56 -3.33 -10.75 9.53
CA SER A 56 -2.95 -10.64 10.95
C SER A 56 -1.48 -10.30 11.17
N ALA A 57 -0.59 -10.74 10.27
CA ALA A 57 0.85 -10.54 10.33
C ALA A 57 1.34 -9.45 9.36
N ALA A 58 0.48 -8.97 8.46
CA ALA A 58 0.86 -8.09 7.35
C ALA A 58 1.56 -6.81 7.81
N ALA A 59 1.06 -6.15 8.86
CA ALA A 59 1.68 -4.94 9.38
C ALA A 59 3.10 -5.20 9.93
N GLN A 60 3.28 -6.32 10.64
CA GLN A 60 4.60 -6.72 11.13
C GLN A 60 5.55 -7.04 9.96
N THR A 61 5.10 -7.84 8.98
CA THR A 61 5.89 -8.19 7.80
C THR A 61 6.30 -6.94 7.02
N LYS A 62 5.38 -5.99 6.83
CA LYS A 62 5.63 -4.72 6.13
C LYS A 62 6.82 -3.94 6.71
N LEU A 63 7.02 -3.98 8.02
CA LEU A 63 8.14 -3.31 8.69
C LEU A 63 9.51 -3.90 8.34
N PHE A 64 9.55 -5.19 7.97
CA PHE A 64 10.80 -5.90 7.66
C PHE A 64 11.10 -5.96 6.14
N VAL A 65 10.14 -5.62 5.28
CA VAL A 65 10.35 -5.55 3.83
C VAL A 65 11.09 -4.26 3.46
N ARG A 66 12.38 -4.38 3.18
CA ARG A 66 13.23 -3.27 2.71
C ARG A 66 13.00 -2.98 1.23
N SER A 67 13.25 -1.73 0.82
CA SER A 67 13.15 -1.28 -0.58
C SER A 67 11.80 -1.62 -1.22
N ARG A 68 10.72 -1.43 -0.47
CA ARG A 68 9.34 -1.68 -0.91
C ARG A 68 8.99 -0.76 -2.08
N THR A 69 8.47 -1.36 -3.14
CA THR A 69 8.05 -0.69 -4.38
C THR A 69 6.55 -0.76 -4.59
N GLY A 70 5.83 -1.57 -3.80
CA GLY A 70 4.38 -1.62 -3.82
C GLY A 70 3.79 -2.56 -2.76
N GLU A 71 2.47 -2.58 -2.73
CA GLU A 71 1.65 -3.41 -1.84
C GLU A 71 0.38 -3.82 -2.60
N SER A 72 -0.12 -5.02 -2.37
CA SER A 72 -1.46 -5.45 -2.81
C SER A 72 -2.11 -6.35 -1.79
N THR A 73 -3.42 -6.48 -1.87
CA THR A 73 -4.19 -7.45 -1.08
C THR A 73 -5.42 -7.92 -1.83
N SER A 74 -6.01 -9.03 -1.39
CA SER A 74 -7.19 -9.65 -1.98
C SER A 74 -8.39 -9.63 -1.04
N TYR A 75 -9.56 -9.59 -1.66
CA TYR A 75 -10.86 -9.66 -1.02
C TYR A 75 -11.77 -10.69 -1.70
N PRO A 76 -12.64 -11.35 -0.94
CA PRO A 76 -13.60 -12.31 -1.49
C PRO A 76 -14.76 -11.64 -2.25
N GLN A 77 -14.98 -10.33 -2.05
CA GLN A 77 -15.97 -9.52 -2.76
C GLN A 77 -15.29 -8.32 -3.43
N ALA A 78 -15.57 -8.10 -4.71
CA ALA A 78 -14.97 -7.03 -5.50
C ALA A 78 -15.26 -5.64 -4.96
N GLU A 79 -16.45 -5.43 -4.38
CA GLU A 79 -16.88 -4.17 -3.78
C GLU A 79 -15.92 -3.70 -2.69
N ARG A 80 -15.28 -4.63 -1.97
CA ARG A 80 -14.30 -4.29 -0.92
C ARG A 80 -13.00 -3.74 -1.52
N ALA A 81 -12.56 -4.25 -2.66
CA ALA A 81 -11.41 -3.72 -3.38
C ALA A 81 -11.73 -2.33 -3.97
N PHE A 82 -12.91 -2.16 -4.56
CA PHE A 82 -13.35 -0.85 -5.06
C PHE A 82 -13.50 0.18 -3.94
N ALA A 83 -14.01 -0.21 -2.76
CA ALA A 83 -14.06 0.67 -1.60
C ALA A 83 -12.67 1.19 -1.18
N GLN A 84 -11.59 0.43 -1.42
CA GLN A 84 -10.24 0.93 -1.21
C GLN A 84 -9.84 1.98 -2.26
N ALA A 85 -10.21 1.80 -3.53
CA ALA A 85 -9.99 2.83 -4.55
C ALA A 85 -10.75 4.12 -4.21
N GLU A 86 -12.00 4.00 -3.75
CA GLU A 86 -12.84 5.12 -3.30
C GLU A 86 -12.26 5.83 -2.07
N LYS A 87 -11.74 5.09 -1.08
CA LYS A 87 -11.03 5.64 0.10
C LYS A 87 -9.92 6.61 -0.31
N TYR A 88 -9.21 6.29 -1.39
CA TYR A 88 -8.15 7.13 -1.94
C TYR A 88 -8.65 8.21 -2.91
N GLY A 89 -9.95 8.30 -3.19
CA GLY A 89 -10.50 9.21 -4.19
C GLY A 89 -9.88 8.98 -5.56
N ALA A 90 -9.67 7.72 -5.92
CA ALA A 90 -8.97 7.35 -7.14
C ALA A 90 -9.86 7.57 -8.37
N GLU A 91 -9.31 8.19 -9.40
CA GLU A 91 -9.95 8.42 -10.70
C GLU A 91 -9.63 7.25 -11.63
N LEU A 92 -10.67 6.66 -12.23
CA LEU A 92 -10.52 5.58 -13.20
C LEU A 92 -9.93 6.14 -14.49
N LEU A 93 -8.79 5.58 -14.91
CA LEU A 93 -8.11 5.98 -16.15
C LEU A 93 -8.58 5.13 -17.33
N PHE A 94 -8.51 3.80 -17.17
CA PHE A 94 -8.95 2.86 -18.20
C PHE A 94 -9.17 1.46 -17.60
N THR A 95 -9.80 0.59 -18.40
CA THR A 95 -10.08 -0.80 -18.04
C THR A 95 -9.61 -1.75 -19.14
N GLU A 96 -9.15 -2.93 -18.74
CA GLU A 96 -8.80 -4.01 -19.67
C GLU A 96 -9.45 -5.31 -19.20
N SER A 97 -9.86 -6.19 -20.12
CA SER A 97 -10.35 -7.52 -19.77
C SER A 97 -9.62 -8.59 -20.56
N ALA A 98 -8.99 -9.52 -19.87
CA ALA A 98 -8.26 -10.64 -20.46
C ALA A 98 -8.25 -11.85 -19.51
N GLY A 99 -8.37 -13.07 -20.05
CA GLY A 99 -8.24 -14.30 -19.26
C GLY A 99 -9.23 -14.44 -18.09
N GLY A 100 -10.45 -13.91 -18.25
CA GLY A 100 -11.48 -13.91 -17.20
C GLY A 100 -11.19 -12.96 -16.03
N VAL A 101 -10.24 -12.04 -16.19
CA VAL A 101 -9.95 -10.96 -15.25
C VAL A 101 -10.30 -9.64 -15.91
N THR A 102 -10.99 -8.77 -15.16
CA THR A 102 -11.17 -7.37 -15.54
C THR A 102 -10.29 -6.51 -14.64
N ASN A 103 -9.36 -5.79 -15.26
CA ASN A 103 -8.43 -4.87 -14.63
C ASN A 103 -8.95 -3.44 -14.76
N TYR A 104 -8.91 -2.71 -13.65
CA TYR A 104 -9.31 -1.32 -13.53
C TYR A 104 -8.11 -0.52 -13.03
N TYR A 105 -7.61 0.38 -13.86
CA TYR A 105 -6.41 1.16 -13.58
C TYR A 105 -6.79 2.59 -13.20
N TYR A 106 -6.25 3.05 -12.08
CA TYR A 106 -6.61 4.31 -11.47
C TYR A 106 -5.39 5.19 -11.19
N TYR A 107 -5.66 6.48 -11.01
CA TYR A 107 -4.74 7.42 -10.40
C TYR A 107 -5.37 8.07 -9.15
N SER A 108 -4.59 8.23 -8.09
CA SER A 108 -4.95 9.02 -6.92
C SER A 108 -3.79 9.91 -6.50
N ALA A 109 -4.05 11.21 -6.32
CA ALA A 109 -3.08 12.15 -5.75
C ALA A 109 -2.76 11.85 -4.27
N ARG A 110 -3.51 10.96 -3.60
CA ARG A 110 -3.30 10.54 -2.21
C ARG A 110 -2.35 9.35 -2.08
N LEU A 111 -1.96 8.74 -3.20
CA LEU A 111 -1.02 7.63 -3.25
C LEU A 111 0.29 8.08 -3.88
N GLY A 112 1.40 7.68 -3.27
CA GLY A 112 2.74 7.92 -3.80
C GLY A 112 3.11 6.92 -4.89
N GLY A 113 4.11 7.29 -5.70
CA GLY A 113 4.58 6.47 -6.82
C GLY A 113 3.58 6.41 -7.98
N ALA A 114 4.05 5.92 -9.13
CA ALA A 114 3.23 5.58 -10.29
C ALA A 114 4.04 4.72 -11.26
N VAL A 115 3.35 3.92 -12.06
CA VAL A 115 3.90 3.19 -13.21
C VAL A 115 3.24 3.72 -14.48
N MET A 116 4.05 3.98 -15.51
CA MET A 116 3.52 4.36 -16.82
C MET A 116 2.94 3.12 -17.51
N LEU A 117 1.64 3.11 -17.76
CA LEU A 117 0.93 2.03 -18.44
C LEU A 117 -0.06 2.63 -19.45
N GLY A 118 0.07 2.22 -20.72
CA GLY A 118 -0.81 2.73 -21.78
C GLY A 118 -0.77 4.24 -21.99
N GLY A 119 0.34 4.90 -21.63
CA GLY A 119 0.47 6.37 -21.69
C GLY A 119 -0.05 7.11 -20.45
N TYR A 120 -0.63 6.41 -19.48
CA TYR A 120 -1.12 6.98 -18.23
C TYR A 120 -0.19 6.68 -17.06
N ALA A 121 -0.11 7.61 -16.11
CA ALA A 121 0.51 7.35 -14.81
C ALA A 121 -0.50 6.63 -13.91
N VAL A 122 -0.31 5.33 -13.69
CA VAL A 122 -1.18 4.50 -12.85
C VAL A 122 -0.54 4.32 -11.48
N ASN A 123 -1.29 4.54 -10.40
CA ASN A 123 -0.80 4.29 -9.04
C ASN A 123 -1.79 3.55 -8.13
N LEU A 124 -2.89 3.08 -8.70
CA LEU A 124 -3.76 2.10 -8.07
C LEU A 124 -4.36 1.17 -9.13
N HIS A 125 -4.47 -0.10 -8.80
CA HIS A 125 -4.96 -1.13 -9.70
C HIS A 125 -5.93 -2.04 -8.95
N VAL A 126 -7.12 -2.27 -9.51
CA VAL A 126 -8.07 -3.29 -9.05
C VAL A 126 -8.20 -4.37 -10.12
N ALA A 127 -7.95 -5.62 -9.77
CA ALA A 127 -8.14 -6.77 -10.64
C ALA A 127 -9.30 -7.62 -10.11
N VAL A 128 -10.32 -7.87 -10.95
CA VAL A 128 -11.54 -8.60 -10.56
C VAL A 128 -11.61 -9.93 -11.30
N ARG A 129 -11.85 -11.03 -10.58
CA ARG A 129 -12.07 -12.37 -11.15
C ARG A 129 -13.22 -13.06 -10.42
N GLY A 130 -14.27 -13.40 -11.16
CA GLY A 130 -15.47 -13.97 -10.56
C GLY A 130 -16.08 -12.99 -9.56
N GLN A 131 -16.21 -13.41 -8.29
CA GLN A 131 -16.71 -12.56 -7.20
C GLN A 131 -15.60 -11.84 -6.44
N GLY A 132 -14.35 -12.31 -6.53
CA GLY A 132 -13.22 -11.76 -5.80
C GLY A 132 -12.54 -10.61 -6.55
N ALA A 133 -11.81 -9.80 -5.81
CA ALA A 133 -10.87 -8.85 -6.39
C ALA A 133 -9.59 -8.70 -5.57
N ALA A 134 -8.53 -8.24 -6.23
CA ALA A 134 -7.36 -7.69 -5.58
C ALA A 134 -7.24 -6.21 -5.86
N VAL A 135 -6.64 -5.48 -4.92
CA VAL A 135 -6.24 -4.09 -5.09
C VAL A 135 -4.75 -3.96 -4.80
N GLY A 136 -4.04 -3.14 -5.58
CA GLY A 136 -2.62 -2.91 -5.42
C GLY A 136 -2.20 -1.50 -5.78
N SER A 137 -1.06 -1.06 -5.23
CA SER A 137 -0.41 0.21 -5.52
C SER A 137 1.12 0.01 -5.62
N PRO A 138 1.81 0.60 -6.63
CA PRO A 138 1.22 1.33 -7.74
C PRO A 138 0.47 0.41 -8.73
N LEU A 139 0.86 -0.87 -8.78
CA LEU A 139 0.27 -1.88 -9.64
C LEU A 139 0.32 -3.25 -8.93
N ILE A 140 -0.60 -4.14 -9.30
CA ILE A 140 -0.50 -5.56 -8.91
C ILE A 140 0.52 -6.20 -9.84
N PHE A 141 1.69 -6.56 -9.31
CA PHE A 141 2.70 -7.30 -10.06
C PHE A 141 2.50 -8.81 -9.83
N GLY A 142 2.54 -9.59 -10.92
CA GLY A 142 2.24 -11.02 -10.89
C GLY A 142 0.81 -11.34 -11.36
N GLY A 143 0.43 -12.62 -11.24
CA GLY A 143 -0.91 -13.08 -11.61
C GLY A 143 -1.94 -12.84 -10.50
N TYR A 144 -3.17 -12.55 -10.92
CA TYR A 144 -4.39 -12.60 -10.10
C TYR A 144 -5.37 -13.59 -10.75
#